data_AF-A0A951NWU6-F1
#
_entry.id   AF-A0A951NWU6-F1
#
_cell.length_a   1.000
_cell.length_b   1.000
_cell.length_c   1.000
_cell.angle_alpha   90.00
_cell.angle_beta   90.00
_cell.angle_gamma   90.00
#
_symmetry.space_group_name_H-M   'P 1'
#
loop_
_entity.id
_entity.type
_entity.pdbx_description
1 polymer ?
#
loop_
_entity_poly.entity_id
_entity_poly.type
_entity_poly.pdbx_seq_one_letter_code
_entity_poly.pdbx_strand_id
1 'polypeptide(L)'
;MSLSPIAQYCIRKLLRQNFDNLDHLFLSGSNRCNLSDENIDLILYKISSASENYHLQLQELELLSKLYYQLERSPSNDVTIAEIKRRIFQTLGFQINAMLHTQLPPVLHESAIEIFRFFHQEQVREGMRYANTLYAAAYQFDLTYRLQAYQMAWALSEAKVPLVVSLSSARFVIWIKLQSPTYPVLSRQDTGLVKTILSINLALRKGKAVSKRLSKHLQPDLVGKKTITIFPKSQIPGMIKTEV
;
A
#
# COMPACT_ATOMS: atom_id res chain seq x y z
N MET A 1 26.53 -21.89 -3.18
CA MET A 1 26.44 -21.97 -1.70
C MET A 1 24.98 -21.88 -1.32
N SER A 2 24.49 -22.72 -0.41
CA SER A 2 23.12 -22.62 0.11
C SER A 2 23.06 -21.58 1.24
N LEU A 3 21.90 -20.95 1.41
CA LEU A 3 21.63 -20.09 2.57
C LEU A 3 21.74 -20.89 3.86
N SER A 4 22.22 -20.26 4.94
CA SER A 4 22.26 -20.94 6.23
C SER A 4 20.84 -21.32 6.69
N PRO A 5 20.68 -22.40 7.47
CA PRO A 5 19.37 -22.78 8.00
C PRO A 5 18.69 -21.65 8.80
N ILE A 6 19.50 -20.82 9.47
CA ILE A 6 19.03 -19.67 10.24
C ILE A 6 18.47 -18.59 9.31
N ALA A 7 19.20 -18.26 8.22
CA ALA A 7 18.73 -17.30 7.24
C ALA A 7 17.45 -17.78 6.56
N GLN A 8 17.39 -19.05 6.14
CA GLN A 8 16.18 -19.65 5.57
C GLN A 8 14.99 -19.55 6.52
N TYR A 9 15.16 -19.89 7.80
CA TYR A 9 14.12 -19.76 8.81
C TYR A 9 13.66 -18.30 8.98
N CYS A 10 14.60 -17.35 9.07
CA CYS A 10 14.27 -15.94 9.20
C CYS A 10 13.46 -15.43 8.00
N ILE A 11 13.87 -15.77 6.78
CA ILE A 11 13.18 -15.37 5.56
C ILE A 11 11.77 -15.99 5.52
N ARG A 12 11.62 -17.29 5.82
CA ARG A 12 10.30 -17.94 5.89
C ARG A 12 9.39 -17.24 6.90
N LYS A 13 9.89 -16.97 8.10
CA LYS A 13 9.16 -16.26 9.15
C LYS A 13 8.75 -14.86 8.69
N LEU A 14 9.66 -14.12 8.07
CA LEU A 14 9.42 -12.76 7.58
C LEU A 14 8.38 -12.75 6.45
N LEU A 15 8.46 -13.68 5.50
CA LEU A 15 7.47 -13.84 4.44
C LEU A 15 6.08 -14.14 5.01
N ARG A 16 5.97 -15.11 5.93
CA ARG A 16 4.70 -15.46 6.59
C ARG A 16 4.08 -14.28 7.35
N GLN A 17 4.88 -13.51 8.07
CA GLN A 17 4.39 -12.38 8.87
C GLN A 17 3.89 -11.20 8.04
N ASN A 18 4.41 -11.01 6.83
CA ASN A 18 4.07 -9.85 6.00
C ASN A 18 3.18 -10.23 4.82
N PHE A 19 2.81 -11.50 4.70
CA PHE A 19 2.17 -12.05 3.51
C PHE A 19 0.88 -11.34 3.14
N ASP A 20 -0.01 -11.13 4.11
CA ASP A 20 -1.29 -10.43 3.91
C ASP A 20 -1.08 -9.02 3.30
N ASN A 21 0.03 -8.36 3.66
CA ASN A 21 0.37 -7.05 3.12
C ASN A 21 1.06 -7.14 1.75
N LEU A 22 1.82 -8.21 1.49
CA LEU A 22 2.50 -8.44 0.22
C LEU A 22 1.47 -8.76 -0.89
N ASP A 23 0.43 -9.52 -0.60
CA ASP A 23 -0.64 -9.82 -1.57
C ASP A 23 -1.27 -8.53 -2.13
N HIS A 24 -1.49 -7.54 -1.26
CA HIS A 24 -2.01 -6.24 -1.68
C HIS A 24 -1.01 -5.39 -2.47
N LEU A 25 0.28 -5.49 -2.14
CA LEU A 25 1.32 -4.63 -2.71
C LEU A 25 1.91 -5.16 -4.02
N PHE A 26 1.94 -6.48 -4.23
CA PHE A 26 2.68 -7.10 -5.33
C PHE A 26 1.80 -7.90 -6.32
N LEU A 27 0.60 -8.34 -5.93
CA LEU A 27 -0.24 -9.25 -6.74
C LEU A 27 -1.53 -8.63 -7.31
N SER A 28 -1.52 -7.33 -7.60
CA SER A 28 -2.70 -6.59 -8.11
C SER A 28 -3.18 -6.97 -9.54
N GLY A 29 -2.69 -8.07 -10.13
CA GLY A 29 -3.05 -8.52 -11.48
C GLY A 29 -3.26 -10.03 -11.56
N SER A 30 -4.54 -10.44 -11.57
CA SER A 30 -5.14 -11.73 -11.98
C SER A 30 -4.62 -13.07 -11.44
N ASN A 31 -3.41 -13.18 -10.92
CA ASN A 31 -2.88 -14.42 -10.36
C ASN A 31 -2.68 -14.25 -8.85
N ARG A 32 -3.78 -14.37 -8.09
CA ARG A 32 -3.69 -14.64 -6.66
C ARG A 32 -3.02 -16.01 -6.51
N CYS A 33 -1.69 -16.00 -6.44
CA CYS A 33 -0.95 -17.20 -6.14
C CYS A 33 -1.25 -17.49 -4.67
N ASN A 34 -2.08 -18.49 -4.39
CA ASN A 34 -2.23 -19.00 -3.04
C ASN A 34 -0.85 -19.52 -2.64
N LEU A 35 -0.05 -18.72 -1.92
CA LEU A 35 1.26 -19.16 -1.47
C LEU A 35 1.08 -20.17 -0.33
N SER A 36 1.04 -21.44 -0.72
CA SER A 36 1.35 -22.55 0.18
C SER A 36 2.81 -22.47 0.61
N ASP A 37 3.16 -23.17 1.70
CA ASP A 37 4.56 -23.30 2.13
C ASP A 37 5.48 -23.82 1.01
N GLU A 38 4.94 -24.63 0.10
CA GLU A 38 5.63 -25.13 -1.09
C GLU A 38 6.08 -23.99 -2.01
N ASN A 39 5.30 -22.92 -2.14
CA ASN A 39 5.67 -21.77 -2.97
C ASN A 39 6.82 -20.97 -2.35
N ILE A 40 6.89 -20.88 -1.02
CA ILE A 40 8.02 -20.24 -0.33
C ILE A 40 9.30 -21.03 -0.58
N ASP A 41 9.22 -22.36 -0.49
CA ASP A 41 10.36 -23.24 -0.73
C ASP A 41 10.81 -23.20 -2.20
N LEU A 42 9.88 -23.09 -3.16
CA LEU A 42 10.20 -22.88 -4.56
C LEU A 42 10.92 -21.56 -4.82
N ILE A 43 10.54 -20.47 -4.13
CA ILE A 43 11.23 -19.18 -4.24
C ILE A 43 12.65 -19.29 -3.69
N LEU A 44 12.82 -19.86 -2.49
CA LEU A 44 14.13 -20.08 -1.89
C LEU A 44 15.00 -20.98 -2.75
N TYR A 45 14.41 -22.03 -3.32
CA TYR A 45 15.09 -22.95 -4.24
C TYR A 45 15.54 -22.25 -5.52
N LYS A 46 14.67 -21.42 -6.14
CA LYS A 46 15.01 -20.64 -7.33
C LYS A 46 16.21 -19.72 -7.08
N ILE A 47 16.25 -19.05 -5.94
CA ILE A 47 17.35 -18.15 -5.58
C ILE A 47 18.65 -18.94 -5.34
N SER A 48 18.54 -20.12 -4.73
CA SER A 48 19.71 -20.98 -4.48
C SER A 48 20.26 -21.68 -5.73
N SER A 49 19.41 -21.91 -6.74
CA SER A 49 19.76 -22.60 -7.99
C SER A 49 20.12 -21.65 -9.14
N ALA A 50 19.89 -20.34 -8.97
CA ALA A 50 20.26 -19.35 -9.98
C ALA A 50 21.78 -19.12 -10.04
N SER A 51 22.26 -18.89 -11.27
CA SER A 51 23.66 -18.75 -11.75
C SER A 51 24.61 -17.89 -10.89
N GLU A 52 25.92 -17.95 -11.16
CA GLU A 52 27.05 -17.27 -10.49
C GLU A 52 26.81 -15.79 -10.13
N ASN A 53 26.00 -15.07 -10.92
CA ASN A 53 25.62 -13.67 -10.64
C ASN A 53 24.84 -13.48 -9.33
N TYR A 54 24.25 -14.54 -8.77
CA TYR A 54 23.48 -14.50 -7.53
C TYR A 54 24.32 -14.74 -6.27
N HIS A 55 25.62 -15.04 -6.40
CA HIS A 55 26.49 -15.27 -5.24
C HIS A 55 26.54 -14.05 -4.31
N LEU A 56 26.69 -12.85 -4.88
CA LEU A 56 26.68 -11.60 -4.11
C LEU A 56 25.35 -11.35 -3.40
N GLN A 57 24.23 -11.66 -4.07
CA GLN A 57 22.88 -11.51 -3.51
C GLN A 57 22.63 -12.50 -2.37
N LEU A 58 23.12 -13.74 -2.49
CA LEU A 58 23.03 -14.74 -1.42
C LEU A 58 23.83 -14.31 -0.18
N GLN A 59 25.04 -13.79 -0.38
CA GLN A 59 25.86 -13.28 0.72
C GLN A 59 25.23 -12.05 1.39
N GLU A 60 24.67 -11.14 0.60
CA GLU A 60 23.91 -9.99 1.10
C GLU A 60 22.70 -10.45 1.91
N LEU A 61 21.92 -11.41 1.39
CA LEU A 61 20.73 -11.93 2.04
C LEU A 61 21.05 -12.62 3.38
N GLU A 62 22.16 -13.35 3.44
CA GLU A 62 22.68 -13.96 4.67
C GLU A 62 23.04 -12.90 5.72
N LEU A 63 23.72 -11.82 5.31
CA LEU A 63 24.08 -10.71 6.19
C LEU A 63 22.84 -9.95 6.67
N LEU A 64 21.91 -9.62 5.77
CA LEU A 64 20.67 -8.93 6.10
C LEU A 64 19.81 -9.76 7.06
N SER A 65 19.76 -11.09 6.86
CA SER A 65 19.03 -12.00 7.76
C SER A 65 19.63 -12.04 9.16
N LYS A 66 20.97 -12.01 9.27
CA LYS A 66 21.66 -11.93 10.57
C LYS A 66 21.39 -10.60 11.29
N LEU A 67 21.47 -9.48 10.56
CA LEU A 67 21.16 -8.16 11.11
C LEU A 67 19.69 -8.07 11.55
N TYR A 68 18.78 -8.60 10.74
CA TYR A 68 17.36 -8.68 11.08
C TYR A 68 17.15 -9.46 12.38
N TYR A 69 17.77 -10.63 12.52
CA TYR A 69 17.65 -11.46 13.71
C TYR A 69 18.19 -10.76 14.98
N GLN A 70 19.30 -10.05 14.86
CA GLN A 70 19.89 -9.28 15.96
C GLN A 70 18.99 -8.12 16.39
N LEU A 71 18.42 -7.39 15.42
CA LEU A 71 17.53 -6.26 15.68
C LEU A 71 16.14 -6.68 16.15
N GLU A 72 15.62 -7.83 15.73
CA GLU A 72 14.34 -8.34 16.24
C GLU A 72 14.39 -8.60 17.75
N ARG A 73 15.58 -8.90 18.30
CA ARG A 73 15.80 -9.05 19.74
C ARG A 73 15.96 -7.71 20.48
N SER A 74 16.21 -6.60 19.77
CA SER A 74 16.41 -5.26 20.33
C SER A 74 15.54 -4.24 19.59
N PRO A 75 14.31 -3.98 20.07
CA PRO A 75 13.30 -3.21 19.33
C PRO A 75 13.56 -1.68 19.28
N SER A 76 14.78 -1.20 19.51
CA SER A 76 15.04 0.24 19.63
C SER A 76 14.92 1.02 18.31
N ASN A 77 15.00 0.36 17.14
CA ASN A 77 15.07 1.03 15.84
C ASN A 77 14.08 0.45 14.80
N ASP A 78 12.81 0.84 14.90
CA ASP A 78 11.76 0.47 13.93
C ASP A 78 12.12 0.83 12.47
N VAL A 79 12.79 1.96 12.27
CA VAL A 79 13.14 2.48 10.93
C VAL A 79 14.17 1.59 10.25
N THR A 80 15.19 1.13 10.98
CA THR A 80 16.24 0.27 10.41
C THR A 80 15.70 -1.13 10.12
N ILE A 81 14.82 -1.65 10.98
CA ILE A 81 14.14 -2.93 10.76
C ILE A 81 13.30 -2.87 9.47
N ALA A 82 12.56 -1.78 9.25
CA ALA A 82 11.78 -1.60 8.04
C ALA A 82 12.64 -1.58 6.76
N GLU A 83 13.79 -0.88 6.79
CA GLU A 83 14.71 -0.82 5.66
C GLU A 83 15.40 -2.18 5.39
N ILE A 84 15.75 -2.93 6.44
CA ILE A 84 16.30 -4.28 6.28
C ILE A 84 15.27 -5.23 5.68
N LYS A 85 14.02 -5.21 6.18
CA LYS A 85 12.92 -5.99 5.58
C LYS A 85 12.76 -5.63 4.10
N ARG A 86 12.76 -4.33 3.78
CA ARG A 86 12.68 -3.80 2.42
C ARG A 86 13.77 -4.40 1.51
N ARG A 87 15.03 -4.35 1.95
CA ARG A 87 16.16 -4.91 1.17
C ARG A 87 16.05 -6.42 1.01
N ILE A 88 15.71 -7.17 2.07
CA ILE A 88 15.49 -8.62 1.99
C ILE A 88 14.47 -8.94 0.90
N PHE A 89 13.32 -8.25 0.89
CA PHE A 89 12.30 -8.46 -0.14
C PHE A 89 12.80 -8.13 -1.55
N GLN A 90 13.52 -7.01 -1.72
CA GLN A 90 14.11 -6.65 -3.00
C GLN A 90 15.08 -7.71 -3.52
N THR A 91 15.98 -8.21 -2.66
CA THR A 91 16.95 -9.27 -3.01
C THR A 91 16.26 -10.59 -3.34
N LEU A 92 15.12 -10.89 -2.70
CA LEU A 92 14.29 -12.05 -3.03
C LEU A 92 13.52 -11.91 -4.36
N GLY A 93 13.64 -10.78 -5.05
CA GLY A 93 12.92 -10.52 -6.30
C GLY A 93 11.49 -10.00 -6.10
N PHE A 94 11.07 -9.76 -4.85
CA PHE A 94 9.92 -8.88 -4.59
C PHE A 94 10.37 -7.46 -4.87
N GLN A 95 10.42 -7.13 -6.16
CA GLN A 95 10.58 -5.76 -6.57
C GLN A 95 9.44 -5.00 -5.91
N ILE A 96 9.76 -4.07 -5.00
CA ILE A 96 8.84 -3.02 -4.53
C ILE A 96 8.61 -2.04 -5.69
N ASN A 97 8.39 -2.62 -6.87
CA ASN A 97 7.80 -2.08 -8.05
C ASN A 97 6.27 -2.21 -7.94
N ALA A 98 5.73 -2.18 -6.72
CA ALA A 98 4.87 -1.04 -6.45
C ALA A 98 5.71 0.27 -6.58
N MET A 99 6.21 0.55 -7.80
CA MET A 99 5.78 1.77 -8.42
C MET A 99 4.28 1.70 -8.21
N LEU A 100 3.81 2.38 -7.17
CA LEU A 100 2.51 2.99 -7.25
C LEU A 100 2.49 3.44 -8.70
N HIS A 101 1.72 2.78 -9.56
CA HIS A 101 1.40 3.31 -10.87
C HIS A 101 0.50 4.52 -10.63
N THR A 102 0.85 5.40 -9.69
CA THR A 102 0.80 6.84 -9.85
C THR A 102 1.70 7.14 -11.04
N GLN A 103 1.29 6.66 -12.22
CA GLN A 103 1.62 7.34 -13.45
C GLN A 103 1.10 8.74 -13.21
N LEU A 104 2.02 9.62 -12.82
CA LEU A 104 1.70 11.02 -12.68
C LEU A 104 1.06 11.40 -14.00
N PRO A 105 -0.16 11.97 -13.94
CA PRO A 105 -0.87 12.25 -15.16
C PRO A 105 -0.01 13.16 -16.02
N PRO A 106 0.07 12.90 -17.33
CA PRO A 106 0.89 13.68 -18.23
C PRO A 106 0.51 15.16 -18.10
N VAL A 107 1.51 16.01 -17.91
CA VAL A 107 1.35 17.46 -17.80
C VAL A 107 1.79 18.08 -19.12
N LEU A 108 0.88 18.82 -19.75
CA LEU A 108 1.08 19.47 -21.03
C LEU A 108 0.96 20.99 -20.90
N HIS A 109 1.63 21.74 -21.77
CA HIS A 109 1.35 23.16 -21.92
C HIS A 109 0.10 23.36 -22.78
N GLU A 110 -0.80 24.27 -22.39
CA GLU A 110 -2.04 24.57 -23.15
C GLU A 110 -1.73 25.04 -24.58
N SER A 111 -0.57 25.66 -24.82
CA SER A 111 -0.11 26.07 -26.16
C SER A 111 0.22 24.91 -27.10
N ALA A 112 0.45 23.70 -26.57
CA ALA A 112 0.75 22.50 -27.36
C ALA A 112 -0.50 21.67 -27.69
N ILE A 113 -1.68 22.16 -27.29
CA ILE A 113 -2.93 21.42 -27.35
C ILE A 113 -3.90 22.14 -28.29
N GLU A 114 -4.55 21.38 -29.16
CA GLU A 114 -5.68 21.86 -29.97
C GLU A 114 -6.99 21.70 -29.17
N ILE A 115 -7.58 22.82 -28.78
CA ILE A 115 -8.85 22.88 -28.04
C ILE A 115 -10.00 23.02 -29.03
N PHE A 116 -11.04 22.22 -28.87
CA PHE A 116 -12.30 22.32 -29.60
C PHE A 116 -13.48 22.47 -28.65
N ARG A 117 -14.61 22.95 -29.15
CA ARG A 117 -15.87 23.05 -28.39
C ARG A 117 -16.87 22.03 -28.91
N PHE A 118 -17.63 21.43 -28.01
CA PHE A 118 -18.67 20.46 -28.35
C PHE A 118 -19.88 20.60 -27.43
N PHE A 119 -21.03 20.10 -27.86
CA PHE A 119 -22.26 20.17 -27.08
C PHE A 119 -22.49 18.84 -26.33
N HIS A 120 -22.70 18.90 -25.02
CA HIS A 120 -22.96 17.73 -24.19
C HIS A 120 -23.77 18.09 -22.94
N GLN A 121 -24.86 17.37 -22.70
CA GLN A 121 -25.79 17.63 -21.58
C GLN A 121 -26.27 19.09 -21.58
N GLU A 122 -26.76 19.56 -22.73
CA GLU A 122 -27.33 20.91 -22.91
C GLU A 122 -26.35 22.07 -22.70
N GLN A 123 -25.05 21.78 -22.58
CA GLN A 123 -24.01 22.77 -22.35
C GLN A 123 -22.89 22.65 -23.40
N VAL A 124 -22.34 23.81 -23.78
CA VAL A 124 -21.11 23.86 -24.58
C VAL A 124 -19.93 23.58 -23.65
N ARG A 125 -19.12 22.57 -23.99
CA ARG A 125 -17.94 22.15 -23.25
C ARG A 125 -16.68 22.23 -24.10
N GLU A 126 -15.55 22.35 -23.43
CA GLU A 126 -14.22 22.35 -24.06
C GLU A 126 -13.67 20.92 -24.08
N GLY A 127 -13.07 20.55 -25.21
CA GLY A 127 -12.39 19.29 -25.44
C GLY A 127 -11.02 19.50 -26.05
N MET A 128 -10.18 18.48 -25.98
CA MET A 128 -8.87 18.48 -26.63
C MET A 128 -8.52 17.11 -27.23
N ARG A 129 -7.62 17.11 -28.21
CA ARG A 129 -7.06 15.88 -28.77
C ARG A 129 -5.62 15.68 -28.29
N TYR A 130 -5.34 14.52 -27.70
CA TYR A 130 -3.99 14.15 -27.26
C TYR A 130 -3.76 12.65 -27.49
N ALA A 131 -2.60 12.29 -28.08
CA ALA A 131 -2.24 10.90 -28.39
C ALA A 131 -3.37 10.12 -29.09
N ASN A 132 -3.95 10.72 -30.14
CA ASN A 132 -5.07 10.17 -30.91
C ASN A 132 -6.36 9.87 -30.09
N THR A 133 -6.47 10.44 -28.90
CA THR A 133 -7.62 10.27 -28.00
C THR A 133 -8.27 11.62 -27.71
N LEU A 134 -9.59 11.63 -27.57
CA LEU A 134 -10.37 12.82 -27.20
C LEU A 134 -10.53 12.90 -25.69
N TYR A 135 -10.27 14.08 -25.15
CA TYR A 135 -10.48 14.41 -23.75
C TYR A 135 -11.43 15.60 -23.63
N ALA A 136 -12.15 15.67 -22.52
CA ALA A 136 -13.01 16.78 -22.17
C ALA A 136 -12.56 17.44 -20.88
N ALA A 137 -12.71 18.75 -20.81
CA ALA A 137 -12.43 19.52 -19.61
C ALA A 137 -13.42 19.10 -18.52
N ALA A 138 -12.90 18.46 -17.47
CA ALA A 138 -13.70 18.07 -16.32
C ALA A 138 -13.63 19.14 -15.24
N TYR A 139 -12.44 19.70 -15.00
CA TYR A 139 -12.21 20.71 -13.96
C TYR A 139 -11.22 21.77 -14.41
N GLN A 140 -11.45 23.00 -13.97
CA GLN A 140 -10.58 24.15 -14.21
C GLN A 140 -10.23 24.78 -12.87
N PHE A 141 -8.97 25.16 -12.70
CA PHE A 141 -8.44 25.78 -11.50
C PHE A 141 -7.61 27.00 -11.83
N ASP A 142 -7.75 28.05 -11.03
CA ASP A 142 -6.83 29.18 -11.06
C ASP A 142 -5.43 28.77 -10.57
N LEU A 143 -4.42 29.57 -10.91
CA LEU A 143 -3.04 29.32 -10.49
C LEU A 143 -2.87 29.22 -8.96
N THR A 144 -3.68 29.94 -8.20
CA THR A 144 -3.69 29.91 -6.72
C THR A 144 -4.02 28.53 -6.16
N TYR A 145 -4.72 27.70 -6.92
CA TYR A 145 -5.17 26.36 -6.52
C TYR A 145 -4.34 25.23 -7.13
N ARG A 146 -3.10 25.50 -7.57
CA ARG A 146 -2.18 24.52 -8.17
C ARG A 146 -2.06 23.21 -7.36
N LEU A 147 -1.87 23.32 -6.04
CA LEU A 147 -1.72 22.15 -5.17
C LEU A 147 -2.98 21.28 -5.19
N GLN A 148 -4.16 21.91 -5.19
CA GLN A 148 -5.44 21.21 -5.18
C GLN A 148 -5.70 20.52 -6.53
N ALA A 149 -5.39 21.20 -7.64
CA ALA A 149 -5.47 20.62 -8.97
C ALA A 149 -4.59 19.36 -9.07
N TYR A 150 -3.35 19.43 -8.58
CA TYR A 150 -2.42 18.29 -8.59
C TYR A 150 -2.89 17.14 -7.69
N GLN A 151 -3.37 17.44 -6.49
CA GLN A 151 -3.93 16.45 -5.57
C GLN A 151 -5.13 15.74 -6.18
N MET A 152 -6.01 16.47 -6.87
CA MET A 152 -7.15 15.87 -7.55
C MET A 152 -6.72 15.02 -8.73
N ALA A 153 -5.80 15.51 -9.56
CA ALA A 153 -5.25 14.75 -10.68
C ALA A 153 -4.59 13.45 -10.20
N TRP A 154 -3.86 13.50 -9.08
CA TRP A 154 -3.31 12.32 -8.45
C TRP A 154 -4.41 11.38 -7.95
N ALA A 155 -5.39 11.85 -7.18
CA ALA A 155 -6.46 11.00 -6.67
C ALA A 155 -7.23 10.29 -7.80
N LEU A 156 -7.47 10.98 -8.92
CA LEU A 156 -8.07 10.39 -10.12
C LEU A 156 -7.15 9.39 -10.81
N SER A 157 -5.84 9.65 -10.88
CA SER A 157 -4.84 8.72 -11.41
C SER A 157 -4.74 7.44 -10.56
N GLU A 158 -4.76 7.56 -9.22
CA GLU A 158 -4.82 6.41 -8.31
C GLU A 158 -6.09 5.57 -8.53
N ALA A 159 -7.21 6.21 -8.86
CA ALA A 159 -8.45 5.55 -9.25
C ALA A 159 -8.43 4.99 -10.70
N LYS A 160 -7.27 5.01 -11.37
CA LYS A 160 -7.05 4.56 -12.75
C LYS A 160 -7.91 5.29 -13.78
N VAL A 161 -8.27 6.55 -13.49
CA VAL A 161 -9.03 7.38 -14.44
C VAL A 161 -8.06 7.90 -15.52
N PRO A 162 -8.33 7.64 -16.81
CA PRO A 162 -7.49 8.15 -17.90
C PRO A 162 -7.63 9.67 -18.01
N LEU A 163 -6.59 10.39 -17.61
CA LEU A 163 -6.61 11.84 -17.55
C LEU A 163 -5.28 12.48 -17.97
N VAL A 164 -5.34 13.76 -18.31
CA VAL A 164 -4.23 14.62 -18.70
C VAL A 164 -4.40 15.96 -18.00
N VAL A 165 -3.31 16.60 -17.59
CA VAL A 165 -3.36 17.94 -16.99
C VAL A 165 -2.74 18.93 -17.98
N SER A 166 -3.44 20.01 -18.31
CA SER A 166 -2.83 21.12 -19.05
C SER A 166 -2.54 22.30 -18.13
N LEU A 167 -1.51 23.04 -18.50
CA LEU A 167 -0.97 24.17 -17.77
C LEU A 167 -0.87 25.39 -18.70
N SER A 168 -1.52 26.47 -18.28
CA SER A 168 -1.44 27.78 -18.92
C SER A 168 -0.90 28.82 -17.93
N SER A 169 -0.58 30.00 -18.44
CA SER A 169 -0.23 31.17 -17.63
C SER A 169 -1.39 31.66 -16.76
N ALA A 170 -2.63 31.24 -17.02
CA ALA A 170 -3.81 31.67 -16.25
C ALA A 170 -4.45 30.55 -15.41
N ARG A 171 -4.38 29.30 -15.86
CA ARG A 171 -5.18 28.21 -15.28
C ARG A 171 -4.53 26.84 -15.44
N PHE A 172 -5.02 25.90 -14.64
CA PHE A 172 -4.81 24.46 -14.78
C PHE A 172 -6.12 23.82 -15.22
N VAL A 173 -6.07 22.92 -16.20
CA VAL A 173 -7.26 22.17 -16.64
C VAL A 173 -6.99 20.69 -16.52
N ILE A 174 -7.92 19.96 -15.90
CA ILE A 174 -7.90 18.51 -15.82
C ILE A 174 -8.82 17.97 -16.90
N TRP A 175 -8.23 17.25 -17.84
CA TRP A 175 -8.88 16.66 -18.98
C TRP A 175 -9.07 15.16 -18.76
N ILE A 176 -10.27 14.67 -18.99
CA ILE A 176 -10.61 13.25 -18.81
C ILE A 176 -11.00 12.67 -20.15
N LYS A 177 -10.56 11.44 -20.44
CA LYS A 177 -10.89 10.76 -21.69
C LYS A 177 -12.41 10.71 -21.86
N LEU A 178 -12.91 11.26 -22.97
CA LEU A 178 -14.34 11.43 -23.21
C LEU A 178 -15.11 10.09 -23.22
N GLN A 179 -14.45 9.04 -23.71
CA GLN A 179 -14.98 7.66 -23.74
C GLN A 179 -14.94 6.94 -22.39
N SER A 180 -14.37 7.56 -21.34
CA SER A 180 -14.31 6.94 -20.02
C SER A 180 -15.70 6.95 -19.36
N PRO A 181 -16.14 5.84 -18.75
CA PRO A 181 -17.40 5.80 -18.01
C PRO A 181 -17.41 6.74 -16.79
N THR A 182 -16.24 7.20 -16.35
CA THR A 182 -16.11 8.14 -15.25
C THR A 182 -16.47 9.57 -15.66
N TYR A 183 -16.33 9.93 -16.93
CA TYR A 183 -16.56 11.30 -17.39
C TYR A 183 -17.99 11.80 -17.14
N PRO A 184 -19.07 11.06 -17.51
CA PRO A 184 -20.44 11.51 -17.23
C PRO A 184 -20.77 11.71 -15.75
N VAL A 185 -20.06 11.00 -14.86
CA VAL A 185 -20.22 11.14 -13.41
C VAL A 185 -19.56 12.43 -12.94
N LEU A 186 -18.31 12.65 -13.35
CA LEU A 186 -17.53 13.83 -12.96
C LEU A 186 -18.09 15.11 -13.61
N SER A 187 -18.65 15.01 -14.81
CA SER A 187 -19.23 16.11 -15.56
C SER A 187 -20.48 16.71 -14.90
N ARG A 188 -21.16 15.93 -14.06
CA ARG A 188 -22.38 16.30 -13.32
C ARG A 188 -22.10 16.74 -11.89
N GLN A 189 -20.93 16.39 -11.36
CA GLN A 189 -20.61 16.69 -9.98
C GLN A 189 -20.35 18.18 -9.80
N ASP A 190 -20.98 18.76 -8.79
CA ASP A 190 -20.72 20.12 -8.38
C ASP A 190 -19.27 20.24 -7.88
N THR A 191 -18.55 21.21 -8.41
CA THR A 191 -17.15 21.48 -8.07
C THR A 191 -16.95 21.73 -6.57
N GLY A 192 -17.97 22.24 -5.88
CA GLY A 192 -17.96 22.43 -4.42
C GLY A 192 -17.86 21.11 -3.64
N LEU A 193 -18.59 20.08 -4.06
CA LEU A 193 -18.58 18.77 -3.41
C LEU A 193 -17.25 18.04 -3.61
N VAL A 194 -16.63 18.21 -4.77
CA VAL A 194 -15.32 17.60 -5.03
C VAL A 194 -14.24 18.20 -4.12
N LYS A 195 -14.31 19.52 -3.85
CA LYS A 195 -13.41 20.18 -2.90
C LYS A 195 -13.57 19.64 -1.47
N THR A 196 -14.80 19.38 -1.01
CA THR A 196 -15.04 18.82 0.33
C THR A 196 -14.57 17.37 0.41
N ILE A 197 -14.81 16.55 -0.61
CA ILE A 197 -14.36 15.15 -0.65
C ILE A 197 -12.83 15.05 -0.65
N LEU A 198 -12.14 15.92 -1.39
CA LEU A 198 -10.67 15.95 -1.41
C LEU A 198 -10.10 16.34 -0.05
N SER A 199 -10.66 17.37 0.59
CA SER A 199 -10.22 17.80 1.92
C SER A 199 -10.47 16.73 2.99
N ILE A 200 -11.60 16.01 2.92
CA ILE A 200 -11.89 14.87 3.79
C ILE A 200 -10.89 13.72 3.55
N ASN A 201 -10.64 13.33 2.30
CA ASN A 201 -9.67 12.28 1.98
C ASN A 201 -8.26 12.60 2.51
N LEU A 202 -7.88 13.87 2.46
CA LEU A 202 -6.61 14.35 3.01
C LEU A 202 -6.57 14.25 4.54
N ALA A 203 -7.63 14.68 5.21
CA ALA A 203 -7.78 14.55 6.66
C ALA A 203 -7.73 13.07 7.09
N LEU A 204 -8.38 12.18 6.35
CA LEU A 204 -8.39 10.74 6.60
C LEU A 204 -7.00 10.10 6.39
N ARG A 205 -6.25 10.49 5.34
CA ARG A 205 -4.87 10.02 5.14
C ARG A 205 -3.94 10.48 6.28
N LYS A 206 -4.07 11.73 6.72
CA LYS A 206 -3.33 12.25 7.88
C LYS A 206 -3.70 11.49 9.16
N GLY A 207 -5.00 11.22 9.37
CA GLY A 207 -5.49 10.46 10.52
C GLY A 207 -4.97 9.02 10.59
N LYS A 208 -4.92 8.31 9.46
CA LYS A 208 -4.36 6.95 9.40
C LYS A 208 -2.86 6.89 9.76
N ALA A 209 -2.10 7.93 9.44
CA ALA A 209 -0.69 8.04 9.82
C ALA A 209 -0.51 8.26 11.34
N VAL A 210 -1.46 8.95 11.98
CA VAL A 210 -1.44 9.23 13.42
C VAL A 210 -1.97 8.05 14.24
N SER A 211 -3.01 7.37 13.77
CA SER A 211 -3.56 6.18 14.45
C SER A 211 -2.54 5.04 14.56
N LYS A 212 -1.68 4.84 13.54
CA LYS A 212 -0.56 3.88 13.60
C LYS A 212 0.50 4.24 14.64
N ARG A 213 0.60 5.49 15.09
CA ARG A 213 1.54 5.90 16.16
C ARG A 213 0.93 5.69 17.55
N LEU A 214 -0.37 5.86 17.71
CA LEU A 214 -1.06 5.67 19.00
C LEU A 214 -1.26 4.18 19.34
N SER A 215 -1.46 3.31 18.36
CA SER A 215 -1.55 1.86 18.59
C SER A 215 -0.22 1.20 18.98
N LYS A 216 0.92 1.90 18.85
CA LYS A 216 2.20 1.47 19.42
C LYS A 216 2.39 1.88 20.87
N HIS A 217 1.63 2.86 21.36
CA HIS A 217 1.79 3.38 22.72
C HIS A 217 0.72 2.90 23.71
N LEU A 218 -0.35 2.29 23.21
CA LEU A 218 -1.37 1.59 24.01
C LEU A 218 -1.17 0.08 23.88
N GLN A 219 -0.01 -0.43 24.31
CA GLN A 219 -0.02 -1.76 24.91
C GLN A 219 -0.57 -1.56 26.33
N PRO A 220 -1.73 -2.13 26.69
CA PRO A 220 -2.10 -2.19 28.08
C PRO A 220 -1.06 -3.09 28.76
N ASP A 221 -0.30 -2.52 29.69
CA ASP A 221 0.39 -3.28 30.73
C ASP A 221 -0.68 -4.10 31.46
N LEU A 222 -0.99 -5.28 30.92
CA LEU A 222 -1.77 -6.31 31.59
C LEU A 222 -0.86 -6.89 32.67
N VAL A 223 -0.86 -6.15 33.78
CA VAL A 223 -0.59 -6.56 35.14
C VAL A 223 -0.95 -8.04 35.33
N GLY A 224 0.00 -8.75 35.93
CA GLY A 224 0.05 -10.20 36.03
C GLY A 224 -1.28 -10.86 36.39
N LYS A 225 -1.71 -11.78 35.51
CA LYS A 225 -2.62 -12.85 35.89
C LYS A 225 -1.88 -13.76 36.88
N LYS A 226 -2.12 -13.54 38.17
CA LYS A 226 -1.84 -14.53 39.22
C LYS A 226 -2.66 -15.77 38.89
N THR A 227 -1.99 -16.81 38.40
CA THR A 227 -2.54 -18.16 38.31
C THR A 227 -2.76 -18.66 39.73
N ILE A 228 -4.00 -18.60 40.21
CA ILE A 228 -4.39 -19.23 41.47
C ILE A 228 -4.63 -20.71 41.15
N THR A 229 -3.63 -21.53 41.44
CA THR A 229 -3.74 -22.99 41.39
C THR A 229 -4.59 -23.42 42.59
N ILE A 230 -5.85 -23.75 42.34
CA ILE A 230 -6.76 -24.31 43.34
C ILE A 230 -6.44 -25.81 43.43
N PHE A 231 -5.78 -26.22 44.52
CA PHE A 231 -5.61 -27.64 44.83
C PHE A 231 -6.94 -28.22 45.34
N PRO A 232 -7.41 -29.36 44.81
CA PRO A 232 -8.57 -30.04 45.36
C PRO A 232 -8.25 -30.61 46.75
N LYS A 233 -9.05 -30.22 47.75
CA LYS A 233 -9.02 -30.78 49.11
C LYS A 233 -9.33 -32.28 49.03
N SER A 234 -8.40 -33.09 49.53
CA SER A 234 -8.59 -34.51 49.80
C SER A 234 -9.75 -34.72 50.78
N GLN A 235 -10.71 -35.57 50.38
CA GLN A 235 -11.74 -36.09 51.26
C GLN A 235 -11.10 -36.99 52.31
N ILE A 236 -11.28 -36.64 53.59
CA ILE A 236 -11.00 -37.52 54.73
C ILE A 236 -12.32 -38.21 55.11
N PRO A 237 -12.32 -39.54 55.29
CA PRO A 237 -13.51 -40.31 55.64
C PRO A 237 -13.76 -40.29 57.16
N GLY A 238 -15.00 -40.10 57.58
CA GLY A 238 -15.47 -40.34 58.95
C GLY A 238 -16.95 -40.75 58.90
N MET A 239 -17.25 -42.03 59.08
CA MET A 239 -17.56 -42.71 60.37
C MET A 239 -18.81 -42.19 61.11
N ILE A 240 -19.88 -42.99 60.99
CA ILE A 240 -20.81 -43.51 62.02
C ILE A 240 -21.52 -42.50 62.97
N LYS A 241 -22.87 -42.54 62.96
CA LYS A 241 -23.80 -42.82 64.11
C LYS A 241 -25.26 -42.68 63.63
N THR A 242 -26.09 -43.72 63.60
CA THR A 242 -27.00 -44.29 64.65
C THR A 242 -28.09 -43.35 65.18
N GLU A 243 -29.30 -43.92 65.33
CA GLU A 243 -30.55 -43.44 66.00
C GLU A 243 -31.43 -42.53 65.11
N VAL A 244 -32.74 -42.75 64.91
CA VAL A 244 -33.80 -43.42 65.68
C VAL A 244 -34.71 -44.23 64.74
#